data_AF-A0A369XQ21-F1
#
_entry.id   AF-A0A369XQ21-F1
#
_cell.length_a   1.000
_cell.length_b   1.000
_cell.length_c   1.000
_cell.angle_alpha   90.00
_cell.angle_beta   90.00
_cell.angle_gamma   90.00
#
_symmetry.space_group_name_H-M   'P 1'
#
loop_
_entity.id
_entity.type
_entity.pdbx_description
1 polymer ?
#
loop_
_entity_poly.entity_id
_entity_poly.type
_entity_poly.pdbx_seq_one_letter_code
_entity_poly.pdbx_strand_id
1 'polypeptide(L)'
;MPEHIERCPACRARLTEAATCPRCGCDFSLLRQAELAAARRLAQAACLLVGGDRAAAGRQVDAALALQRSRLALAMQAFLAGAPPSERTPHPEEVACFPAPGDEVPSPGFMTKPCSE
;
A
#
# COMPACT_ATOMS: atom_id res chain seq x y z
N MET A 1 -3.11 4.44 6.98
CA MET A 1 -3.23 3.18 7.74
C MET A 1 -1.82 2.64 7.96
N PRO A 2 -1.31 2.60 9.20
CA PRO A 2 -0.02 1.95 9.47
C PRO A 2 -0.16 0.46 9.16
N GLU A 3 0.87 -0.12 8.57
CA GLU A 3 0.99 -1.56 8.39
C GLU A 3 1.35 -2.15 9.74
N HIS A 4 0.34 -2.46 10.56
CA HIS A 4 0.56 -2.96 11.90
C HIS A 4 1.05 -4.41 11.89
N ILE A 5 2.05 -4.69 12.72
CA ILE A 5 2.51 -6.05 12.98
C ILE A 5 1.50 -6.75 13.88
N GLU A 6 0.55 -7.43 13.26
CA GLU A 6 -0.50 -8.22 13.94
C GLU A 6 0.01 -9.56 14.47
N ARG A 7 1.18 -10.01 14.01
CA ARG A 7 1.76 -11.33 14.33
C ARG A 7 3.26 -11.25 14.56
N CYS A 8 3.73 -12.01 15.55
CA CYS A 8 5.15 -12.11 15.84
C CYS A 8 5.89 -12.78 14.67
N PRO A 9 6.95 -12.19 14.09
CA PRO A 9 7.75 -12.85 13.06
C PRO A 9 8.46 -14.11 13.57
N ALA A 10 8.89 -14.12 14.84
CA ALA A 10 9.58 -15.27 15.44
C ALA A 10 8.66 -16.47 15.74
N CYS A 11 7.53 -16.26 16.43
CA CYS A 11 6.69 -17.36 16.93
C CYS A 11 5.27 -17.40 16.33
N ARG A 12 4.94 -16.45 15.44
CA ARG A 12 3.63 -16.29 14.77
C ARG A 12 2.42 -16.15 15.70
N ALA A 13 2.65 -16.00 17.01
CA ALA A 13 1.59 -15.68 17.96
C ALA A 13 0.96 -14.34 17.57
N ARG A 14 -0.36 -14.24 17.77
CA ARG A 14 -1.08 -12.97 17.60
C ARG A 14 -0.55 -11.99 18.63
N LEU A 15 -0.01 -10.86 18.18
CA LEU A 15 0.38 -9.81 19.10
C LEU A 15 -0.90 -9.05 19.49
N THR A 16 -1.14 -8.94 20.78
CA THR A 16 -1.88 -7.79 21.32
C THR A 16 -0.99 -6.55 21.22
N GLU A 17 -1.52 -5.35 21.46
CA GLU A 17 -0.77 -4.08 21.42
C GLU A 17 0.43 -4.00 22.42
N ALA A 18 0.86 -5.11 23.00
CA ALA A 18 2.05 -5.23 23.83
C ALA A 18 3.33 -4.94 23.03
N ALA A 19 4.28 -4.26 23.68
CA ALA A 19 5.60 -3.99 23.12
C ALA A 19 6.44 -5.27 22.95
N THR A 20 6.15 -6.30 23.75
CA THR A 20 6.90 -7.55 23.77
C THR A 20 5.95 -8.72 23.56
N CYS A 21 6.35 -9.72 22.77
CA CYS A 21 5.50 -10.89 22.56
C CYS A 21 5.42 -11.73 23.84
N PRO A 22 4.20 -12.05 24.35
CA PRO A 22 4.04 -12.82 25.59
C PRO A 22 4.50 -14.27 25.48
N ARG A 23 4.68 -14.79 24.25
CA ARG A 23 5.04 -16.19 24.01
C ARG A 23 6.53 -16.44 23.81
N CYS A 24 7.25 -15.47 23.23
CA CYS A 24 8.67 -15.64 22.90
C CYS A 24 9.58 -14.57 23.50
N GLY A 25 9.03 -13.53 24.14
CA GLY A 25 9.82 -12.46 24.74
C GLY A 25 10.51 -11.54 23.72
N CYS A 26 10.22 -11.69 22.42
CA CYS A 26 10.77 -10.80 21.40
C CYS A 26 10.22 -9.38 21.59
N ASP A 27 11.11 -8.39 21.61
CA ASP A 27 10.77 -6.98 21.81
C ASP A 27 10.59 -6.27 20.47
N PHE A 28 9.40 -5.69 20.29
CA PHE A 28 8.99 -4.90 19.12
C PHE A 28 8.92 -3.40 19.44
N SER A 29 9.31 -2.99 20.64
CA SER A 29 9.31 -1.60 21.09
C SER A 29 10.02 -0.68 20.08
N LEU A 30 11.21 -1.05 19.63
CA LEU A 30 12.01 -0.31 18.66
C LEU A 30 11.34 -0.24 17.28
N LEU A 31 10.78 -1.35 16.82
CA LEU A 31 10.10 -1.40 15.52
C LEU A 31 8.86 -0.50 15.52
N ARG A 32 8.06 -0.58 16.58
CA ARG A 32 6.87 0.27 16.74
C ARG A 32 7.21 1.74 16.94
N GLN A 33 8.32 2.03 17.63
CA GLN A 33 8.85 3.39 17.73
C GLN A 33 9.28 3.94 16.36
N ALA A 34 9.90 3.10 15.51
CA ALA A 34 10.27 3.47 14.15
C ALA A 34 9.04 3.77 13.28
N GLU A 35 7.99 2.93 13.35
CA GLU A 35 6.71 3.17 12.66
C GLU A 35 6.06 4.48 13.10
N LEU A 36 5.97 4.72 14.42
CA LEU A 36 5.41 5.97 14.96
C LEU A 36 6.26 7.18 14.58
N ALA A 37 7.58 7.05 14.56
CA ALA A 37 8.47 8.11 14.11
C ALA A 37 8.28 8.40 12.62
N ALA A 38 8.18 7.38 11.77
CA ALA A 38 7.90 7.54 10.33
C ALA A 38 6.56 8.27 10.10
N ALA A 39 5.49 7.87 10.81
CA ALA A 39 4.19 8.52 10.72
C ALA A 39 4.25 10.01 11.10
N ARG A 40 4.96 10.36 12.19
CA ARG A 40 5.16 11.75 12.61
C ARG A 40 5.92 12.57 11.56
N ARG A 41 6.95 11.98 10.95
CA ARG A 41 7.74 12.63 9.89
C ARG A 41 6.90 12.92 8.64
N LEU A 42 6.03 11.98 8.24
CA LEU A 42 5.11 12.19 7.12
C LEU A 42 4.07 13.28 7.42
N ALA A 43 3.54 13.32 8.65
CA ALA A 43 2.65 14.41 9.06
C ALA A 43 3.36 15.78 9.01
N GLN A 44 4.59 15.86 9.50
CA GLN A 44 5.40 17.09 9.41
C GLN A 44 5.70 17.48 7.96
N ALA A 45 6.02 16.51 7.09
CA ALA A 45 6.23 16.75 5.67
C ALA A 45 4.98 17.34 5.00
N ALA A 46 3.79 16.84 5.35
CA ALA A 46 2.52 17.39 4.86
C ALA A 46 2.31 18.85 5.31
N CYS A 47 2.58 19.17 6.57
CA CYS A 47 2.50 20.56 7.05
C CYS A 47 3.48 21.49 6.32
N LEU A 48 4.71 21.04 6.07
CA LEU A 48 5.73 21.81 5.35
C LEU A 48 5.36 22.01 3.88
N LEU A 49 4.70 21.03 3.25
CA LEU A 49 4.15 21.18 1.90
C LEU A 49 3.08 22.27 1.83
N VAL A 50 2.18 22.32 2.82
CA VAL A 50 1.16 23.39 2.92
C VAL A 50 1.81 24.75 3.15
N GLY A 51 2.90 24.80 3.93
CA GLY A 51 3.70 26.00 4.13
C GLY A 51 4.56 26.43 2.92
N GLY A 52 4.61 25.64 1.84
CA GLY A 52 5.40 25.94 0.65
C GLY A 52 6.88 25.51 0.72
N ASP A 53 7.33 24.99 1.85
CA ASP A 53 8.73 24.58 2.08
C ASP A 53 9.01 23.16 1.54
N ARG A 54 9.02 23.04 0.21
CA ARG A 54 9.26 21.76 -0.49
C ARG A 54 10.59 21.11 -0.11
N ALA A 55 11.64 21.90 0.08
CA ALA A 55 12.96 21.40 0.46
C ALA A 55 12.97 20.79 1.88
N ALA A 56 12.27 21.41 2.83
CA ALA A 56 12.15 20.88 4.18
C ALA A 56 11.23 19.65 4.21
N ALA A 57 10.16 19.66 3.42
CA ALA A 57 9.29 18.49 3.25
C ALA A 57 10.06 17.28 2.69
N GLY A 58 10.91 17.48 1.68
CA GLY A 58 11.77 16.42 1.12
C GLY A 58 12.63 15.75 2.17
N ARG A 59 13.33 16.54 3.01
CA ARG A 59 14.14 16.00 4.11
C ARG A 59 13.34 15.17 5.10
N GLN A 60 12.09 15.57 5.40
CA GLN A 60 11.22 14.80 6.29
C GLN A 60 10.71 13.51 5.64
N VAL A 61 10.42 13.52 4.33
CA VAL A 61 10.04 12.32 3.58
C VAL A 61 11.20 11.33 3.48
N ASP A 62 12.41 11.81 3.19
CA ASP A 62 13.60 10.96 3.14
C ASP A 62 13.90 10.34 4.52
N ALA A 63 13.76 11.12 5.59
CA ALA A 63 13.89 10.62 6.95
C ALA A 63 12.80 9.57 7.29
N ALA A 64 11.58 9.73 6.79
CA ALA A 64 10.53 8.73 6.94
C ALA A 64 10.85 7.44 6.15
N LEU A 65 11.37 7.56 4.93
CA LEU A 65 11.77 6.43 4.08
C LEU A 65 12.92 5.62 4.67
N ALA A 66 13.84 6.27 5.39
CA ALA A 66 14.94 5.60 6.09
C ALA A 66 14.43 4.71 7.25
N LEU A 67 13.29 5.07 7.85
CA LEU A 67 12.67 4.29 8.93
C LEU A 67 11.74 3.20 8.38
N GLN A 68 10.87 3.57 7.43
CA GLN A 68 9.88 2.69 6.85
C GLN A 68 9.54 3.12 5.42
N ARG A 69 9.73 2.21 4.46
CA ARG A 69 9.37 2.43 3.04
C ARG A 69 7.87 2.22 2.82
N SER A 70 7.05 3.08 3.42
CA SER A 70 5.60 3.05 3.22
C SER A 70 5.21 3.56 1.82
N ARG A 71 4.09 3.07 1.29
CA ARG A 71 3.54 3.55 0.00
C ARG A 71 3.30 5.06 0.00
N LEU A 72 2.85 5.60 1.12
CA LEU A 72 2.63 7.05 1.28
C LEU A 72 3.94 7.83 1.17
N ALA A 73 5.00 7.38 1.85
CA ALA A 73 6.30 8.04 1.79
C ALA A 73 6.88 8.05 0.36
N LEU A 74 6.74 6.94 -0.37
CA LEU A 74 7.14 6.86 -1.78
C LEU A 74 6.33 7.80 -2.68
N ALA A 75 5.01 7.86 -2.48
CA ALA A 75 4.14 8.77 -3.23
C ALA A 75 4.48 10.25 -2.96
N MET A 76 4.75 10.62 -1.71
CA MET A 76 5.19 11.98 -1.36
C MET A 76 6.55 12.31 -1.96
N GLN A 77 7.49 11.37 -2.01
CA GLN A 77 8.78 11.57 -2.65
C GLN A 77 8.64 11.78 -4.16
N ALA A 78 7.83 10.97 -4.83
CA ALA A 78 7.56 11.12 -6.26
C ALA A 78 6.92 12.48 -6.58
N PHE A 79 5.95 12.91 -5.75
CA PHE A 79 5.31 14.23 -5.87
C PHE A 79 6.32 15.38 -5.68
N LEU A 80 7.25 15.25 -4.74
CA LEU A 80 8.28 16.25 -4.50
C LEU A 80 9.31 16.33 -5.63
N ALA A 81 9.68 15.18 -6.21
CA ALA A 81 10.59 15.07 -7.34
C ALA A 81 10.01 15.59 -8.66
N GLY A 82 8.72 15.96 -8.70
CA GLY A 82 8.06 16.43 -9.92
C GLY A 82 7.83 15.32 -10.96
N ALA A 83 8.04 14.06 -10.58
CA ALA A 83 7.63 12.93 -11.40
C ALA A 83 6.11 12.76 -11.27
N PRO A 84 5.36 12.56 -12.37
CA PRO A 84 3.99 12.07 -12.23
C PRO A 84 4.04 10.76 -11.43
N PRO A 85 3.06 10.48 -10.55
CA PRO A 85 2.99 9.18 -9.89
C PRO A 85 2.92 8.12 -10.99
N SER A 86 4.04 7.45 -11.24
CA SER A 86 4.14 6.42 -12.26
C SER A 86 3.13 5.34 -11.89
N GLU A 87 2.06 5.25 -12.67
CA GLU A 87 1.17 4.09 -12.75
C GLU A 87 2.00 2.85 -13.12
N ARG A 88 2.70 2.30 -12.13
CA ARG A 88 3.24 0.94 -12.19
C ARG A 88 2.75 0.21 -10.97
N THR A 89 1.48 -0.14 -11.06
CA THR A 89 0.87 -1.24 -10.33
C THR A 89 1.21 -2.54 -11.07
N PRO A 90 1.96 -3.49 -10.48
CA PRO A 90 1.81 -4.90 -10.77
C PRO A 90 1.03 -5.52 -9.59
N HIS A 91 -0.03 -6.34 -9.72
CA HIS A 91 -0.53 -7.20 -10.79
C HIS A 91 -2.08 -7.31 -10.65
N PRO A 92 -2.84 -7.41 -11.74
CA PRO A 92 -4.23 -7.83 -11.74
C PRO A 92 -4.31 -9.36 -11.93
N GLU A 93 -4.27 -10.15 -10.86
CA GLU A 93 -4.78 -11.54 -10.91
C GLU A 93 -6.27 -11.62 -10.52
N GLU A 94 -6.89 -10.48 -10.17
CA GLU A 94 -8.28 -10.40 -9.70
C GLU A 94 -9.14 -9.34 -10.40
N VAL A 95 -8.77 -8.88 -11.60
CA VAL A 95 -9.70 -8.07 -12.41
C VAL A 95 -10.63 -9.03 -13.16
N ALA A 96 -11.53 -9.66 -12.41
CA ALA A 96 -12.74 -10.21 -12.98
C ALA A 96 -13.48 -9.07 -13.67
N CYS A 97 -13.65 -9.23 -14.98
CA CYS A 97 -14.39 -8.35 -15.87
C CYS A 97 -15.68 -7.83 -15.21
N PHE A 98 -15.73 -6.54 -14.94
CA PHE A 98 -17.00 -5.83 -14.84
C PHE A 98 -17.32 -5.31 -16.26
N PRO A 99 -18.34 -5.85 -16.97
CA PRO A 99 -18.67 -5.35 -18.28
C PRO A 99 -19.33 -3.96 -18.19
N ALA A 100 -18.91 -3.06 -19.06
CA ALA A 100 -19.57 -1.79 -19.31
C ALA A 100 -20.96 -2.01 -19.95
N PRO A 101 -21.96 -1.14 -19.71
CA PRO A 101 -23.28 -1.29 -20.31
C PRO A 101 -23.31 -0.67 -21.71
N GLY A 102 -23.85 -1.42 -22.66
CA GLY A 102 -24.15 -0.95 -24.01
C GLY A 102 -23.19 -1.53 -25.05
N ASP A 103 -23.55 -2.67 -25.60
CA ASP A 103 -23.79 -2.78 -27.03
C ASP A 103 -24.58 -4.07 -27.33
N GLU A 104 -25.34 -3.99 -28.40
CA GLU A 104 -26.44 -4.85 -28.81
C GLU A 104 -26.09 -6.35 -28.87
N VAL A 105 -27.08 -7.17 -28.51
CA VAL A 105 -27.06 -8.62 -28.66
C VAL A 105 -27.57 -8.98 -30.06
N PRO A 106 -26.76 -9.51 -30.98
CA PRO A 106 -27.28 -10.28 -32.10
C PRO A 106 -27.43 -11.76 -31.71
N SER A 107 -28.66 -12.25 -31.80
CA SER A 107 -29.03 -13.66 -31.63
C SER A 107 -28.20 -14.60 -32.52
N PRO A 108 -27.58 -15.66 -31.99
CA PRO A 108 -27.09 -16.74 -32.83
C PRO A 108 -28.21 -17.75 -33.10
N GLY A 109 -28.63 -17.80 -34.36
CA GLY A 109 -29.42 -18.90 -34.92
C GLY A 109 -28.68 -20.22 -34.71
N PHE A 110 -29.35 -21.15 -34.03
CA PHE A 110 -28.90 -22.52 -33.86
C PHE A 110 -28.94 -23.22 -35.23
N MET A 111 -27.76 -23.39 -35.84
CA MET A 111 -27.55 -24.32 -36.95
C MET A 111 -27.03 -25.62 -36.36
N THR A 112 -27.92 -26.54 -36.02
CA THR A 112 -27.59 -27.91 -35.63
C THR A 112 -27.02 -28.65 -36.85
N LYS A 113 -25.80 -29.15 -36.71
CA LYS A 113 -25.16 -30.07 -37.67
C LYS A 113 -25.90 -31.42 -37.72
N PRO A 114 -25.85 -32.15 -38.86
CA PRO A 114 -26.39 -33.50 -39.00
C PRO A 114 -25.35 -34.59 -38.69
N CYS A 115 -25.80 -35.72 -38.12
CA CYS A 115 -25.23 -37.09 -38.13
C CYS A 115 -26.28 -37.99 -37.42
N SER A 116 -27.14 -38.71 -38.15
CA SER A 116 -27.01 -40.11 -38.62
C SER A 116 -27.16 -41.18 -37.54
N GLU A 117 -28.37 -41.76 -37.46
CA GLU A 117 -28.66 -43.21 -37.51
C GLU A 117 -30.10 -43.42 -38.02
#